data_AF-K2MIU5-F1
#
_entry.id   AF-K2MIU5-F1
#
_cell.length_a   1.000
_cell.length_b   1.000
_cell.length_c   1.000
_cell.angle_alpha   90.00
_cell.angle_beta   90.00
_cell.angle_gamma   90.00
#
_symmetry.space_group_name_H-M   'P 1'
#
loop_
_entity.id
_entity.type
_entity.pdbx_description
1 polymer ?
#
loop_
_entity_poly.entity_id
_entity_poly.type
_entity_poly.pdbx_seq_one_letter_code
_entity_poly.pdbx_strand_id
1 'polypeptide(L)'
;MKRTSDIRRPRLTPAEREEARRRARRSLAETSDAEDAAITAAAEADPDAQPADDLFGRKVGRPPAANPKKQIALRVDPEVLERFKADGPGWQSRMNDALRKAVGLKKAV
;
A
#
# COMPACT_ATOMS: atom_id res chain seq x y z
N MET A 1 -10.45 24.43 10.39
CA MET A 1 -10.44 23.48 9.25
C MET A 1 -10.00 22.11 9.74
N LYS A 2 -10.80 21.06 9.54
CA LYS A 2 -10.52 19.68 10.01
C LYS A 2 -9.30 19.10 9.28
N ARG A 3 -8.37 18.48 10.03
CA ARG A 3 -7.15 17.86 9.50
C ARG A 3 -7.51 16.58 8.73
N THR A 4 -6.94 16.41 7.55
CA THR A 4 -7.12 15.29 6.61
C THR A 4 -6.66 13.92 7.12
N SER A 5 -6.20 13.83 8.38
CA SER A 5 -5.68 12.62 9.01
C SER A 5 -6.76 11.63 9.48
N ASP A 6 -8.03 12.05 9.50
CA ASP A 6 -9.15 11.32 10.13
C ASP A 6 -9.89 10.33 9.20
N ILE A 7 -9.47 10.18 7.95
CA ILE A 7 -10.16 9.31 6.96
C ILE A 7 -9.60 7.87 6.96
N ARG A 8 -8.58 7.57 7.79
CA ARG A 8 -8.01 6.22 7.85
C ARG A 8 -8.80 5.35 8.82
N ARG A 9 -9.56 4.39 8.29
CA ARG A 9 -10.11 3.30 9.10
C ARG A 9 -8.97 2.68 9.93
N PRO A 10 -9.17 2.48 11.25
CA PRO A 10 -8.17 1.85 12.09
C PRO A 10 -7.87 0.45 11.58
N ARG A 11 -6.60 0.05 11.68
CA ARG A 11 -6.16 -1.28 11.26
C ARG A 11 -6.73 -2.30 12.25
N LEU A 12 -7.53 -3.24 11.75
CA LEU A 12 -8.04 -4.36 12.56
C LEU A 12 -6.88 -5.09 13.25
N THR A 13 -7.07 -5.38 14.53
CA THR A 13 -6.21 -6.24 15.34
C THR A 13 -6.24 -7.69 14.85
N PRO A 14 -5.29 -8.54 15.27
CA PRO A 14 -5.32 -9.96 14.93
C PRO A 14 -6.62 -10.67 15.34
N ALA A 15 -7.13 -10.41 16.54
CA ALA A 15 -8.34 -11.05 17.06
C ALA A 15 -9.60 -10.63 16.28
N GLU A 16 -9.76 -9.34 15.98
CA GLU A 16 -10.88 -8.85 15.17
C GLU A 16 -10.86 -9.43 13.75
N ARG A 17 -9.68 -9.65 13.16
CA ARG A 17 -9.56 -10.32 11.86
C ARG A 17 -9.93 -11.80 11.94
N GLU A 18 -9.56 -12.47 13.02
CA GLU A 18 -9.92 -13.88 13.22
C GLU A 18 -11.43 -14.05 13.38
N GLU A 19 -12.07 -13.19 14.16
CA GLU A 19 -13.52 -13.18 14.29
C GLU A 19 -14.22 -12.88 12.96
N ALA A 20 -13.74 -11.89 12.19
CA ALA A 20 -14.27 -11.61 10.87
C ALA A 20 -14.15 -12.82 9.93
N ARG A 21 -13.03 -13.55 9.97
CA ARG A 21 -12.84 -14.79 9.20
C ARG A 21 -13.76 -15.91 9.67
N ARG A 22 -13.97 -16.06 10.98
CA ARG A 22 -14.91 -17.04 11.54
C ARG A 22 -16.33 -16.77 11.07
N ARG A 23 -16.76 -15.50 11.08
CA ARG A 23 -18.06 -15.09 10.56
C ARG A 23 -18.20 -15.38 9.07
N ALA A 24 -17.18 -15.04 8.27
CA ALA A 24 -17.17 -15.32 6.84
C ALA A 24 -17.24 -16.83 6.54
N ARG A 25 -16.48 -17.66 7.27
CA ARG A 25 -16.50 -19.13 7.11
C ARG A 25 -17.85 -19.73 7.47
N ARG A 26 -18.48 -19.24 8.53
CA ARG A 26 -19.84 -19.67 8.90
C ARG A 26 -20.84 -19.35 7.79
N SER A 27 -20.83 -18.10 7.32
CA SER A 27 -21.70 -17.67 6.22
C SER A 27 -21.50 -18.52 4.97
N LEU A 28 -20.25 -18.85 4.64
CA LEU A 28 -19.93 -19.69 3.49
C LEU A 28 -20.47 -21.12 3.66
N ALA A 29 -20.34 -21.70 4.85
CA ALA A 29 -20.85 -23.04 5.14
C ALA A 29 -22.39 -23.12 5.17
N GLU A 30 -23.06 -22.00 5.45
CA GLU A 30 -24.52 -21.88 5.46
C GLU A 30 -25.10 -21.64 4.06
N THR A 31 -24.28 -21.24 3.07
CA THR A 31 -24.76 -20.98 1.71
C THR A 31 -24.90 -22.30 0.95
N SER A 32 -26.09 -22.57 0.41
CA SER A 32 -26.34 -23.80 -0.35
C SER A 32 -25.90 -23.68 -1.82
N ASP A 33 -25.55 -24.79 -2.45
CA ASP A 33 -25.16 -24.83 -3.87
C ASP A 33 -26.25 -24.25 -4.80
N ALA A 34 -27.52 -24.45 -4.43
CA ALA A 34 -28.65 -23.93 -5.20
C ALA A 34 -28.78 -22.40 -5.10
N GLU A 35 -28.52 -21.83 -3.92
CA GLU A 35 -28.49 -20.38 -3.71
C GLU A 35 -27.29 -19.74 -4.44
N ASP A 36 -26.11 -20.36 -4.35
CA ASP A 36 -24.91 -19.92 -5.07
C ASP A 36 -25.14 -19.92 -6.60
N ALA A 37 -25.78 -20.98 -7.12
CA ALA A 37 -26.13 -21.07 -8.54
C ALA A 37 -27.15 -19.99 -8.96
N ALA A 38 -28.16 -19.71 -8.11
CA ALA A 38 -29.14 -18.67 -8.38
C ALA A 38 -28.52 -17.26 -8.37
N ILE A 39 -27.60 -16.98 -7.44
CA ILE A 39 -26.85 -15.71 -7.38
C ILE A 39 -25.96 -15.56 -8.63
N THR A 40 -25.28 -16.63 -9.03
CA THR A 40 -24.42 -16.62 -10.23
C THR A 40 -25.24 -16.36 -11.49
N ALA A 41 -26.35 -17.08 -11.68
CA ALA A 41 -27.22 -16.88 -12.84
C ALA A 41 -27.82 -15.47 -12.88
N ALA A 42 -28.17 -14.89 -11.72
CA ALA A 42 -28.65 -13.52 -11.64
C ALA A 42 -27.57 -12.49 -12.02
N ALA A 43 -26.32 -12.72 -11.61
CA ALA A 43 -25.19 -11.87 -12.00
C ALA A 43 -24.87 -11.97 -13.49
N GLU A 44 -24.90 -13.17 -14.08
CA GLU A 44 -24.64 -13.36 -15.51
C GLU A 44 -25.74 -12.77 -16.41
N ALA A 45 -26.99 -12.73 -15.91
CA ALA A 45 -28.12 -12.14 -16.62
C ALA A 45 -28.16 -10.61 -16.55
N ASP A 46 -27.42 -9.98 -15.64
CA ASP A 46 -27.40 -8.53 -15.45
C ASP A 46 -26.40 -7.85 -16.42
N PRO A 47 -26.87 -7.00 -17.36
CA PRO A 47 -26.00 -6.28 -18.28
C PRO A 47 -25.00 -5.33 -17.61
N ASP A 48 -25.31 -4.84 -16.40
CA ASP A 48 -24.44 -3.95 -15.63
C ASP A 48 -23.38 -4.72 -14.81
N ALA A 49 -23.56 -6.03 -14.62
CA ALA A 49 -22.62 -6.91 -13.97
C ALA A 49 -21.53 -7.38 -14.93
N GLN A 50 -20.65 -6.44 -15.31
CA GLN A 50 -19.48 -6.75 -16.13
C GLN A 50 -18.53 -7.70 -15.38
N PRO A 51 -17.98 -8.74 -16.04
CA PRO A 51 -17.00 -9.62 -15.43
C PRO A 51 -15.82 -8.80 -14.92
N ALA A 52 -15.23 -9.26 -13.82
CA ALA A 52 -14.05 -8.62 -13.26
C ALA A 52 -12.83 -8.98 -14.10
N ASP A 53 -12.60 -8.28 -15.21
CA ASP A 53 -11.39 -8.42 -16.02
C ASP A 53 -10.13 -8.10 -15.18
N ASP A 54 -8.94 -8.27 -15.78
CA ASP A 54 -7.62 -7.91 -15.23
C ASP A 54 -7.51 -6.51 -14.58
N LEU A 55 -8.50 -5.63 -14.81
CA LEU A 55 -8.66 -4.35 -14.14
C LEU A 55 -8.85 -4.47 -12.61
N PHE A 56 -9.52 -5.52 -12.12
CA PHE A 56 -9.69 -5.78 -10.68
C PHE A 56 -8.53 -6.59 -10.07
N GLY A 57 -7.75 -7.28 -10.91
CA GLY A 57 -6.50 -7.96 -10.54
C GLY A 57 -5.31 -7.01 -10.36
N ARG A 58 -5.44 -5.73 -10.73
CA ARG A 58 -4.41 -4.71 -10.49
C ARG A 58 -4.18 -4.57 -8.99
N LYS A 59 -3.05 -5.10 -8.51
CA LYS A 59 -2.52 -4.80 -7.17
C LYS A 59 -2.65 -3.30 -6.91
N VAL A 60 -3.58 -2.93 -6.03
CA VAL A 60 -3.79 -1.54 -5.64
C VAL A 60 -2.51 -1.05 -4.96
N GLY A 61 -1.72 -0.26 -5.69
CA GLY A 61 -0.43 0.25 -5.24
C GLY A 61 0.27 1.07 -6.32
N ARG A 62 1.18 1.97 -5.90
CA ARG A 62 2.06 2.66 -6.83
C ARG A 62 2.86 1.60 -7.62
N PRO A 63 2.95 1.70 -8.96
CA PRO A 63 3.80 0.80 -9.73
C PRO A 63 5.21 0.73 -9.13
N PRO A 64 5.84 -0.45 -9.11
CA PRO A 64 7.22 -0.57 -8.65
C PRO A 64 8.10 0.41 -9.41
N ALA A 65 8.91 1.20 -8.70
CA ALA A 65 9.89 2.05 -9.35
C ALA A 65 10.91 1.16 -10.06
N ALA A 66 11.29 1.51 -11.29
CA ALA A 66 12.28 0.74 -12.06
C ALA A 66 13.65 0.65 -11.36
N ASN A 67 13.99 1.67 -10.56
CA ASN A 67 15.21 1.70 -9.76
C ASN A 67 14.91 2.28 -8.36
N PRO A 68 14.46 1.44 -7.40
CA PRO A 68 14.14 1.91 -6.07
C PRO A 68 15.41 2.24 -5.28
N LYS A 69 15.34 3.27 -4.42
CA LYS A 69 16.40 3.54 -3.44
C LYS A 69 16.57 2.33 -2.53
N LYS A 70 17.81 1.88 -2.32
CA LYS A 70 18.12 0.78 -1.42
C LYS A 70 18.34 1.30 0.00
N GLN A 71 17.63 0.73 0.97
CA GLN A 71 17.90 0.98 2.39
C GLN A 71 19.12 0.15 2.81
N ILE A 72 20.13 0.82 3.35
CA ILE A 72 21.36 0.18 3.84
C ILE A 72 21.64 0.63 5.27
N ALA A 73 22.38 -0.19 6.01
CA ALA A 73 22.99 0.22 7.27
C ALA A 73 24.30 0.96 6.96
N LEU A 74 24.32 2.28 7.15
CA LEU A 74 25.49 3.14 6.97
C LEU A 74 25.81 3.85 8.28
N ARG A 75 27.08 3.86 8.68
CA ARG A 75 27.57 4.70 9.78
C ARG A 75 28.03 6.04 9.18
N VAL A 76 27.50 7.13 9.73
CA VAL A 76 27.81 8.51 9.31
C VAL A 76 28.26 9.26 10.55
N ASP A 77 29.17 10.21 10.39
CA ASP A 77 29.58 11.11 11.45
C ASP A 77 28.35 11.84 12.06
N PRO A 78 28.24 11.93 13.40
CA PRO A 78 27.15 12.65 14.05
C PRO A 78 26.98 14.09 13.58
N GLU A 79 28.06 14.86 13.38
CA GLU A 79 27.97 16.27 13.00
C GLU A 79 27.37 16.44 11.61
N VAL A 80 27.74 15.55 10.68
CA VAL A 80 27.19 15.51 9.32
C VAL A 80 25.70 15.21 9.37
N LEU A 81 25.30 14.22 10.16
CA LEU A 81 23.90 13.83 10.29
C LEU A 81 23.04 14.96 10.87
N GLU A 82 23.51 15.59 11.94
CA GLU A 82 22.79 16.70 12.59
C GLU A 82 22.69 17.91 11.66
N ARG A 83 23.74 18.22 10.89
CA ARG A 83 23.69 19.31 9.90
C ARG A 83 22.59 19.08 8.86
N PHE A 84 22.45 17.87 8.32
CA PHE A 84 21.39 17.59 7.35
C PHE A 84 20.01 17.62 8.00
N LYS A 85 19.85 17.07 9.22
CA LYS A 85 18.57 17.07 9.95
C LYS A 85 18.10 18.48 10.32
N ALA A 86 19.01 19.40 10.62
CA ALA A 86 18.68 20.78 11.00
C ALA A 86 17.85 21.51 9.93
N ASP A 87 18.06 21.16 8.64
CA ASP A 87 17.28 21.69 7.51
C ASP A 87 15.83 21.14 7.44
N GLY A 88 15.41 20.30 8.38
CA GLY A 88 14.03 19.80 8.51
C GLY A 88 13.64 18.69 7.53
N PRO A 89 12.34 18.50 7.25
CA PRO A 89 11.83 17.44 6.38
C PRO A 89 12.57 17.36 5.03
N GLY A 90 12.79 16.13 4.54
CA GLY A 90 13.51 15.89 3.28
C GLY A 90 15.05 15.88 3.38
N TRP A 91 15.62 15.94 4.60
CA TRP A 91 17.07 15.90 4.80
C TRP A 91 17.75 14.67 4.19
N GLN A 92 17.10 13.51 4.22
CA GLN A 92 17.64 12.29 3.57
C GLN A 92 17.76 12.44 2.05
N SER A 93 16.81 13.14 1.41
CA SER A 93 16.87 13.42 -0.02
C SER A 93 18.01 14.39 -0.34
N ARG A 94 18.21 15.44 0.48
CA ARG A 94 19.34 16.38 0.33
C ARG A 94 20.69 15.68 0.54
N MET A 95 20.79 14.81 1.55
CA MET A 95 21.98 14.00 1.79
C MET A 95 22.28 13.08 0.60
N ASN A 96 21.26 12.41 0.05
CA ASN A 96 21.41 11.60 -1.15
C ASN A 96 21.85 12.42 -2.38
N ASP A 97 21.31 13.63 -2.57
CA ASP A 97 21.73 14.51 -3.66
C ASP A 97 23.19 14.95 -3.53
N ALA A 98 23.65 15.22 -2.30
CA ALA A 98 25.05 15.52 -2.02
C ALA A 98 25.97 14.33 -2.34
N LEU A 99 25.58 13.11 -1.92
CA LEU A 99 26.31 11.88 -2.26
C LEU A 99 26.37 11.66 -3.77
N ARG A 100 25.27 11.87 -4.50
CA ARG A 100 25.23 11.77 -5.96
C ARG A 100 26.20 12.76 -6.60
N LYS A 101 26.18 14.02 -6.16
CA LYS A 101 27.10 15.06 -6.65
C LYS A 101 28.57 14.67 -6.42
N ALA A 102 28.90 14.11 -5.24
CA ALA A 102 30.26 13.70 -4.90
C ALA A 102 30.81 12.60 -5.81
N VAL A 103 29.94 11.72 -6.33
CA VAL A 103 30.32 10.65 -7.27
C VAL A 103 30.01 10.97 -8.74
N GLY A 104 29.67 12.23 -9.06
CA GLY A 104 29.42 12.67 -10.44
C GLY A 104 28.06 12.26 -11.04
N LEU A 105 27.09 11.84 -10.21
CA LEU A 105 25.74 11.49 -10.65
C LEU A 105 24.82 12.72 -10.67
N LYS A 106 23.96 12.80 -11.71
CA LYS A 106 22.92 13.85 -11.83
C LYS A 106 21.88 13.76 -10.70
N LYS A 107 21.26 14.87 -10.32
CA LYS A 107 20.17 14.90 -9.32
C LYS A 107 19.04 13.93 -9.72
N ALA A 108 18.46 13.23 -8.76
CA ALA A 108 17.28 12.40 -9.04
C ALA A 108 16.08 13.32 -9.33
N VAL A 109 15.37 13.04 -10.42
CA VAL A 109 14.07 13.66 -10.76
C VAL A 109 12.98 13.00 -9.95
#